data_AF-A0A9E2QIS8-F1
#
_entry.id   AF-A0A9E2QIS8-F1
#
_cell.length_a   1.000
_cell.length_b   1.000
_cell.length_c   1.000
_cell.angle_alpha   90.00
_cell.angle_beta   90.00
_cell.angle_gamma   90.00
#
_symmetry.space_group_name_H-M   'P 1'
#
loop_
_entity.id
_entity.type
_entity.pdbx_description
1 polymer ?
#
loop_
_entity_poly.entity_id
_entity_poly.type
_entity_poly.pdbx_seq_one_letter_code
_entity_poly.pdbx_strand_id
1 'polypeptide(L)'
;MDEKNKGKKSQAGYKYLLTYKQSGEIYDLTVEFCERFLPGRENLRIYEQMVHAGRSGKQNIAEGYCEESLKSYIYLVGVAKASLVELLEDYRDFARQRGITVWARTTEKDKWVKGMMARQDRTGLPLTPGKPLDPLYPFNYMVNLIPMTTYLLDKQIAGLKKKFIEEGGYTENLFRKRMEYRNRDKRQNREQELKKDEQRIKNIYRKDK
;
A
#
# COMPACT_ATOMS: atom_id res chain seq x y z
N MET A 1 -35.08 10.28 -3.57
CA MET A 1 -33.99 11.15 -4.04
C MET A 1 -33.26 11.63 -2.81
N ASP A 2 -32.02 11.19 -2.61
CA ASP A 2 -30.98 12.04 -2.01
C ASP A 2 -29.62 11.43 -2.35
N GLU A 3 -29.25 11.71 -3.60
CA GLU A 3 -27.99 11.40 -4.27
C GLU A 3 -26.82 12.29 -3.79
N LYS A 4 -26.84 12.77 -2.54
CA LYS A 4 -25.92 13.81 -2.05
C LYS A 4 -24.84 13.33 -1.08
N ASN A 5 -24.30 12.13 -1.29
CA ASN A 5 -23.06 11.74 -0.61
C ASN A 5 -22.03 10.99 -1.50
N LYS A 6 -22.13 11.16 -2.82
CA LYS A 6 -21.06 10.78 -3.77
C LYS A 6 -20.23 12.02 -4.08
N GLY A 7 -19.36 12.43 -3.16
CA GLY A 7 -18.55 13.62 -3.42
C GLY A 7 -17.74 14.13 -2.23
N LYS A 8 -16.71 13.38 -1.86
CA LYS A 8 -15.43 13.90 -1.32
C LYS A 8 -14.44 12.74 -1.19
N LYS A 9 -13.75 12.39 -2.28
CA LYS A 9 -12.42 11.74 -2.16
C LYS A 9 -11.44 12.80 -1.66
N SER A 10 -11.63 13.29 -0.43
CA SER A 10 -10.77 14.27 0.22
C SER A 10 -9.55 13.55 0.77
N GLN A 11 -8.38 13.80 0.16
CA GLN A 11 -7.07 13.23 0.48
C GLN A 11 -6.98 11.71 0.19
N ALA A 12 -6.09 11.31 -0.72
CA ALA A 12 -5.93 9.91 -1.10
C ALA A 12 -5.72 9.03 0.15
N GLY A 13 -6.64 8.10 0.41
CA GLY A 13 -6.76 7.43 1.71
C GLY A 13 -5.50 6.67 2.15
N TYR A 14 -4.66 6.25 1.21
CA TYR A 14 -3.35 5.66 1.51
C TYR A 14 -2.43 6.60 2.30
N LYS A 15 -2.58 7.94 2.18
CA LYS A 15 -1.76 8.91 2.91
C LYS A 15 -1.96 8.83 4.43
N TYR A 16 -3.04 8.20 4.89
CA TYR A 16 -3.30 7.94 6.30
C TYR A 16 -2.70 6.62 6.80
N LEU A 17 -2.28 5.72 5.90
CA LEU A 17 -1.66 4.45 6.28
C LEU A 17 -0.32 4.72 6.96
N LEU A 18 -0.13 4.09 8.13
CA LEU A 18 1.13 4.18 8.86
C LEU A 18 2.31 3.65 8.03
N THR A 19 2.08 2.57 7.28
CA THR A 19 3.05 1.98 6.34
C THR A 19 3.47 2.97 5.25
N TYR A 20 2.54 3.75 4.69
CA TYR A 20 2.86 4.77 3.69
C TYR A 20 3.70 5.90 4.29
N LYS A 21 3.32 6.40 5.47
CA LYS A 21 4.05 7.48 6.16
C LYS A 21 5.48 7.06 6.50
N GLN A 22 5.65 5.87 7.08
CA GLN A 22 6.98 5.34 7.45
C GLN A 22 7.84 5.04 6.22
N SER A 23 7.27 4.46 5.15
CA SER A 23 8.00 4.29 3.89
C SER A 23 8.42 5.63 3.27
N GLY A 24 7.61 6.68 3.47
CA GLY A 24 7.97 8.05 3.10
C GLY A 24 9.17 8.58 3.87
N GLU A 25 9.16 8.43 5.19
CA GLU A 25 10.28 8.82 6.05
C GLU A 25 11.55 8.04 5.73
N ILE A 26 11.44 6.72 5.51
CA ILE A 26 12.55 5.87 5.07
C ILE A 26 13.14 6.42 3.79
N TYR A 27 12.32 6.70 2.78
CA TYR A 27 12.81 7.25 1.51
C TYR A 27 13.56 8.57 1.70
N ASP A 28 12.97 9.52 2.41
CA ASP A 28 13.57 10.84 2.60
C ASP A 28 14.90 10.75 3.37
N LEU A 29 14.96 9.91 4.42
CA LEU A 29 16.19 9.67 5.17
C LEU A 29 17.23 8.89 4.37
N THR A 30 16.81 8.01 3.46
CA THR A 30 17.74 7.33 2.55
C THR A 30 18.39 8.30 1.58
N VAL A 31 17.65 9.24 1.01
CA VAL A 31 18.24 10.31 0.18
C VAL A 31 19.29 11.09 0.98
N GLU A 32 18.94 11.59 2.17
CA GLU A 32 19.87 12.33 3.03
C GLU A 32 21.08 11.49 3.45
N PHE A 33 20.89 10.19 3.70
CA PHE A 33 21.97 9.27 4.04
C PHE A 33 22.93 9.09 2.87
N CYS A 34 22.42 8.81 1.68
CA CYS A 34 23.22 8.58 0.49
C CYS A 34 23.99 9.85 0.09
N GLU A 35 23.37 11.03 0.15
CA GLU A 35 24.03 12.31 -0.13
C GLU A 35 25.23 12.57 0.81
N ARG A 36 25.13 12.16 2.07
CA ARG A 36 26.16 12.40 3.08
C ARG A 36 27.26 11.35 3.12
N PHE A 37 26.89 10.08 3.00
CA PHE A 37 27.79 8.96 3.31
C PHE A 37 28.25 8.16 2.10
N LEU A 38 27.61 8.40 0.94
CA LEU A 38 27.97 7.86 -0.35
C LEU A 38 28.25 8.98 -1.38
N PRO A 39 29.08 10.00 -1.05
CA PRO A 39 29.45 11.01 -2.03
C PRO A 39 30.37 10.40 -3.11
N GLY A 40 30.51 11.10 -4.24
CA GLY A 40 31.45 10.71 -5.29
C GLY A 40 30.85 9.78 -6.35
N ARG A 41 31.45 9.81 -7.55
CA ARG A 41 30.96 9.05 -8.72
C ARG A 41 31.12 7.54 -8.53
N GLU A 42 32.11 7.12 -7.75
CA GLU A 42 32.40 5.74 -7.42
C GLU A 42 31.27 5.06 -6.64
N ASN A 43 30.47 5.84 -5.88
CA ASN A 43 29.34 5.33 -5.10
C ASN A 43 27.98 5.51 -5.79
N LEU A 44 27.94 6.13 -6.98
CA LEU A 44 26.70 6.54 -7.65
C LEU A 44 25.73 5.37 -7.88
N ARG A 45 26.26 4.19 -8.24
CA ARG A 45 25.41 3.01 -8.47
C ARG A 45 24.69 2.56 -7.20
N ILE A 46 25.39 2.50 -6.08
CA ILE A 46 24.81 2.10 -4.79
C ILE A 46 23.84 3.17 -4.31
N TYR A 47 24.21 4.45 -4.47
CA TYR A 47 23.32 5.58 -4.22
C TYR A 47 21.97 5.41 -4.95
N GLU A 48 22.01 5.19 -6.27
CA GLU A 48 20.81 5.06 -7.08
C GLU A 48 19.97 3.84 -6.67
N GLN A 49 20.60 2.71 -6.37
CA GLN A 49 19.94 1.50 -5.92
C GLN A 49 19.20 1.71 -4.59
N MET A 50 19.88 2.27 -3.59
CA MET A 50 19.28 2.54 -2.27
C MET A 50 18.11 3.54 -2.38
N VAL A 51 18.31 4.66 -3.10
CA VAL A 51 17.27 5.68 -3.29
C VAL A 51 16.07 5.09 -4.06
N HIS A 52 16.32 4.26 -5.07
CA HIS A 52 15.27 3.59 -5.82
C HIS A 52 14.47 2.61 -4.94
N ALA A 53 15.15 1.78 -4.14
CA ALA A 53 14.51 0.84 -3.22
C ALA A 53 13.62 1.58 -2.19
N GLY A 54 14.12 2.65 -1.58
CA GLY A 54 13.35 3.50 -0.68
C GLY A 54 12.12 4.13 -1.36
N ARG A 55 12.29 4.66 -2.58
CA ARG A 55 11.19 5.25 -3.37
C ARG A 55 10.13 4.21 -3.70
N SER A 56 10.56 3.03 -4.16
CA SER A 56 9.71 1.92 -4.55
C SER A 56 8.77 1.50 -3.42
N GLY A 57 9.24 1.50 -2.17
CA GLY A 57 8.43 1.17 -0.99
C GLY A 57 7.15 2.00 -0.90
N LYS A 58 7.24 3.34 -0.91
CA LYS A 58 6.04 4.20 -0.80
C LYS A 58 5.18 4.21 -2.07
N GLN A 59 5.80 4.10 -3.25
CA GLN A 59 5.07 4.13 -4.52
C GLN A 59 4.16 2.92 -4.67
N ASN A 60 4.68 1.71 -4.43
CA ASN A 60 3.89 0.49 -4.52
C ASN A 60 2.71 0.45 -3.53
N ILE A 61 2.84 1.06 -2.34
CA ILE A 61 1.71 1.18 -1.40
C ILE A 61 0.61 2.09 -1.97
N ALA A 62 0.99 3.21 -2.59
CA ALA A 62 0.05 4.16 -3.18
C ALA A 62 -0.61 3.58 -4.44
N GLU A 63 0.18 2.97 -5.32
CA GLU A 63 -0.30 2.27 -6.52
C GLU A 63 -1.27 1.16 -6.15
N GLY A 64 -0.88 0.30 -5.19
CA GLY A 64 -1.74 -0.77 -4.73
C GLY A 64 -3.07 -0.30 -4.15
N TYR A 65 -3.10 0.82 -3.43
CA TYR A 65 -4.34 1.40 -2.93
C TYR A 65 -5.28 1.87 -4.04
N CYS A 66 -4.73 2.26 -5.19
CA CYS A 66 -5.50 2.69 -6.35
C CYS A 66 -6.02 1.53 -7.21
N GLU A 67 -5.57 0.29 -6.97
CA GLU A 67 -6.03 -0.91 -7.67
C GLU A 67 -7.47 -1.27 -7.30
N GLU A 68 -8.26 -1.71 -8.30
CA GLU A 68 -9.61 -2.24 -8.05
C GLU A 68 -9.58 -3.65 -7.43
N SER A 69 -8.52 -4.41 -7.73
CA SER A 69 -8.36 -5.79 -7.29
C SER A 69 -7.53 -5.87 -6.01
N LEU A 70 -8.11 -6.44 -4.96
CA LEU A 70 -7.36 -6.77 -3.74
C LEU A 70 -6.16 -7.69 -4.02
N LYS A 71 -6.22 -8.55 -5.04
CA LYS A 71 -5.09 -9.39 -5.44
C LYS A 71 -3.91 -8.54 -5.93
N SER A 72 -4.16 -7.55 -6.80
CA SER A 72 -3.14 -6.61 -7.28
C SER A 72 -2.62 -5.76 -6.12
N TYR A 73 -3.50 -5.30 -5.22
CA TYR A 73 -3.09 -4.55 -4.04
C TYR A 73 -2.17 -5.39 -3.14
N ILE A 74 -2.53 -6.63 -2.81
CA ILE A 74 -1.70 -7.55 -2.01
C ILE A 74 -0.32 -7.73 -2.65
N TYR A 75 -0.28 -7.92 -3.98
CA TYR A 75 0.97 -8.07 -4.71
C TYR A 75 1.85 -6.82 -4.58
N LEU A 76 1.32 -5.64 -4.86
CA LEU A 76 2.08 -4.38 -4.79
C LEU A 76 2.57 -4.07 -3.38
N VAL A 77 1.77 -4.32 -2.32
CA VAL A 77 2.26 -4.21 -0.94
C VAL A 77 3.38 -5.23 -0.66
N GLY A 78 3.33 -6.41 -1.28
CA GLY A 78 4.42 -7.39 -1.27
C GLY A 78 5.71 -6.86 -1.94
N VAL A 79 5.59 -6.19 -3.08
CA VAL A 79 6.72 -5.52 -3.75
C VAL A 79 7.29 -4.40 -2.87
N ALA A 80 6.42 -3.58 -2.25
CA ALA A 80 6.84 -2.54 -1.31
C ALA A 80 7.68 -3.13 -0.16
N LYS A 81 7.23 -4.26 0.41
CA LYS A 81 7.98 -4.98 1.45
C LYS A 81 9.34 -5.47 0.93
N ALA A 82 9.36 -6.09 -0.24
CA ALA A 82 10.59 -6.61 -0.85
C ALA A 82 11.62 -5.48 -1.05
N SER A 83 11.22 -4.35 -1.63
CA SER A 83 12.11 -3.19 -1.80
C SER A 83 12.67 -2.64 -0.49
N LEU A 84 11.87 -2.64 0.59
CA LEU A 84 12.38 -2.23 1.90
C LEU A 84 13.36 -3.26 2.51
N VAL A 85 13.16 -4.55 2.25
CA VAL A 85 14.11 -5.59 2.69
C VAL A 85 15.42 -5.47 1.92
N GLU A 86 15.38 -5.21 0.61
CA GLU A 86 16.58 -4.93 -0.19
C GLU A 86 17.36 -3.73 0.38
N LEU A 87 16.65 -2.62 0.64
CA LEU A 87 17.25 -1.43 1.25
C LEU A 87 17.88 -1.72 2.64
N LEU A 88 17.27 -2.59 3.45
CA LEU A 88 17.83 -2.99 4.73
C LEU A 88 19.17 -3.72 4.58
N GLU A 89 19.27 -4.59 3.58
CA GLU A 89 20.51 -5.30 3.28
C GLU A 89 21.58 -4.33 2.78
N ASP A 90 21.23 -3.35 1.95
CA ASP A 90 22.17 -2.29 1.52
C ASP A 90 22.74 -1.51 2.71
N TYR A 91 21.88 -1.15 3.67
CA TYR A 91 22.34 -0.54 4.92
C TYR A 91 23.29 -1.47 5.67
N ARG A 92 22.91 -2.74 5.89
CA ARG A 92 23.73 -3.71 6.63
C ARG A 92 25.09 -3.93 5.98
N ASP A 93 25.13 -4.00 4.65
CA ASP A 93 26.37 -4.11 3.90
C ASP A 93 27.24 -2.86 4.06
N PHE A 94 26.65 -1.67 3.99
CA PHE A 94 27.37 -0.41 4.27
C PHE A 94 28.02 -0.43 5.66
N ALA A 95 27.30 -0.85 6.69
CA ALA A 95 27.86 -0.92 8.04
C ALA A 95 28.93 -1.98 8.20
N ARG A 96 28.71 -3.18 7.63
CA ARG A 96 29.68 -4.27 7.65
C ARG A 96 30.99 -3.88 6.98
N GLN A 97 30.93 -3.21 5.83
CA GLN A 97 32.12 -2.78 5.08
C GLN A 97 32.89 -1.66 5.78
N ARG A 98 32.22 -0.84 6.61
CA ARG A 98 32.83 0.31 7.30
C ARG A 98 33.03 0.11 8.81
N GLY A 99 32.80 -1.10 9.32
CA GLY A 99 32.96 -1.41 10.75
C GLY A 99 32.00 -0.66 11.68
N ILE A 100 30.83 -0.22 11.18
CA ILE A 100 29.83 0.49 11.97
C ILE A 100 29.07 -0.52 12.84
N THR A 101 28.99 -0.25 14.14
CA THR A 101 28.26 -1.11 15.07
C THR A 101 26.75 -1.03 14.83
N VAL A 102 26.13 -2.18 14.54
CA VAL A 102 24.67 -2.34 14.53
C VAL A 102 24.20 -2.63 15.96
N TRP A 103 23.31 -1.81 16.49
CA TRP A 103 22.70 -2.01 17.80
C TRP A 103 21.73 -3.17 17.74
N ALA A 104 21.87 -4.10 18.69
CA ALA A 104 20.84 -5.09 18.95
C ALA A 104 19.54 -4.39 19.34
N ARG A 105 18.42 -4.99 18.94
CA ARG A 105 17.09 -4.52 19.35
C ARG A 105 16.91 -4.72 20.85
N THR A 106 16.90 -3.62 21.59
CA THR A 106 16.56 -3.61 23.02
C THR A 106 15.30 -2.78 23.24
N THR A 107 14.63 -2.99 24.38
CA THR A 107 13.45 -2.20 24.76
C THR A 107 13.72 -0.69 24.73
N GLU A 108 14.93 -0.26 25.12
CA GLU A 108 15.31 1.15 25.13
C GLU A 108 15.53 1.72 23.73
N LYS A 109 16.25 0.99 22.88
CA LYS A 109 16.49 1.41 21.48
C LYS A 109 15.19 1.38 20.67
N ASP A 110 14.33 0.39 20.88
CA ASP A 110 13.00 0.34 20.27
C ASP A 110 12.13 1.53 20.74
N LYS A 111 12.19 1.91 22.02
CA LYS A 111 11.50 3.12 22.54
C LYS A 111 12.04 4.39 21.90
N TRP A 112 13.36 4.49 21.71
CA TRP A 112 13.99 5.63 21.06
C TRP A 112 13.50 5.78 19.61
N VAL A 113 13.55 4.70 18.82
CA VAL A 113 13.05 4.67 17.44
C VAL A 113 11.57 5.04 17.38
N LYS A 114 10.73 4.40 18.20
CA LYS A 114 9.29 4.70 18.27
C LYS A 114 9.01 6.15 18.67
N GLY A 115 9.79 6.69 19.61
CA GLY A 115 9.67 8.08 20.04
C GLY A 115 10.02 9.08 18.93
N MET A 116 10.92 8.71 18.02
CA MET A 116 11.23 9.53 16.84
C MET A 116 10.14 9.42 15.77
N MET A 117 9.63 8.21 15.51
CA MET A 117 8.53 7.98 14.55
C MET A 117 7.23 8.69 14.95
N ALA A 118 7.04 9.00 16.24
CA ALA A 118 5.87 9.71 16.75
C ALA A 118 5.93 11.23 16.53
N ARG A 119 7.09 11.78 16.14
CA ARG A 119 7.25 13.22 15.93
C ARG A 119 6.58 13.65 14.62
N GLN A 120 5.92 14.81 14.65
CA GLN A 120 5.36 15.41 13.44
C GLN A 120 6.38 16.29 12.70
N ASP A 121 7.32 16.87 13.43
CA ASP A 121 8.45 17.59 12.85
C ASP A 121 9.63 16.64 12.58
N ARG A 122 10.45 17.01 11.60
CA ARG A 122 11.71 16.30 11.28
C ARG A 122 12.87 16.82 12.13
N THR A 123 12.62 17.78 13.04
CA THR A 123 13.60 18.36 13.94
C THR A 123 13.95 17.33 15.03
N GLY A 124 15.10 16.70 14.90
CA GLY A 124 15.57 15.70 15.86
C GLY A 124 15.74 14.30 15.31
N LEU A 125 15.41 14.04 14.04
CA LEU A 125 15.85 12.84 13.33
C LEU A 125 17.40 12.78 13.29
N PRO A 126 18.01 11.61 13.08
CA PRO A 126 19.46 11.48 13.17
C PRO A 126 20.19 12.14 12.01
N LEU A 127 19.49 12.38 10.89
CA LEU A 127 20.01 13.07 9.70
C LEU A 127 19.64 14.56 9.64
N THR A 128 18.96 15.12 10.65
CA THR A 128 18.60 16.56 10.65
C THR A 128 19.83 17.43 10.36
N PRO A 129 19.76 18.38 9.39
CA PRO A 129 20.84 19.32 9.09
C PRO A 129 21.39 20.01 10.35
N GLY A 130 22.71 20.10 10.49
CA GLY A 130 23.39 20.73 11.63
C GLY A 130 23.77 19.81 12.79
N LYS A 131 23.44 18.51 12.75
CA LYS A 131 23.93 17.52 13.73
C LYS A 131 25.31 16.94 13.35
N PRO A 132 26.13 16.52 14.34
CA PRO A 132 27.43 15.89 14.10
C PRO A 132 27.35 14.67 13.18
N LEU A 133 28.46 14.44 12.46
CA LEU A 133 28.63 13.47 11.37
C LEU A 133 28.61 11.98 11.77
N ASP A 134 28.13 11.61 12.96
CA ASP A 134 28.21 10.23 13.41
C ASP A 134 27.23 9.34 12.61
N PRO A 135 27.73 8.47 11.70
CA PRO A 135 26.86 7.61 10.91
C PRO A 135 26.15 6.57 11.79
N LEU A 136 26.62 6.32 13.02
CA LEU A 136 26.08 5.31 13.91
C LEU A 136 24.59 5.52 14.18
N TYR A 137 24.18 6.74 14.51
CA TYR A 137 22.78 7.06 14.86
C TYR A 137 21.81 6.96 13.68
N PRO A 138 22.04 7.60 12.51
CA PRO A 138 21.16 7.47 11.36
C PRO A 138 21.12 6.06 10.81
N PHE A 139 22.26 5.38 10.75
CA PHE A 139 22.34 3.99 10.36
C PHE A 139 21.47 3.10 11.26
N ASN A 140 21.68 3.17 12.58
CA ASN A 140 20.93 2.34 13.52
C ASN A 140 19.44 2.69 13.57
N TYR A 141 19.07 3.95 13.34
CA TYR A 141 17.67 4.31 13.18
C TYR A 141 17.05 3.61 11.96
N MET A 142 17.69 3.68 10.79
CA MET A 142 17.19 3.05 9.56
C MET A 142 17.12 1.52 9.68
N VAL A 143 18.16 0.89 10.22
CA VAL A 143 18.21 -0.57 10.44
C VAL A 143 17.15 -1.06 11.41
N ASN A 144 16.60 -0.20 12.27
CA ASN A 144 15.48 -0.55 13.15
C ASN A 144 14.11 -0.15 12.57
N LEU A 145 14.01 1.02 11.94
CA LEU A 145 12.80 1.54 11.34
C LEU A 145 12.31 0.65 10.18
N ILE A 146 13.23 0.21 9.31
CA ILE A 146 12.88 -0.60 8.15
C ILE A 146 12.23 -1.94 8.57
N PRO A 147 12.82 -2.76 9.47
CA PRO A 147 12.15 -3.96 9.99
C PRO A 147 10.80 -3.71 10.66
N MET A 148 10.64 -2.62 11.41
CA MET A 148 9.34 -2.27 12.00
C MET A 148 8.30 -1.97 10.93
N THR A 149 8.71 -1.28 9.86
CA THR A 149 7.85 -0.95 8.73
C THR A 149 7.47 -2.19 7.92
N THR A 150 8.42 -3.08 7.64
CA THR A 150 8.15 -4.34 6.93
C THR A 150 7.22 -5.27 7.72
N TYR A 151 7.33 -5.29 9.05
CA TYR A 151 6.35 -5.98 9.91
C TYR A 151 4.93 -5.40 9.77
N LEU A 152 4.79 -4.07 9.70
CA LEU A 152 3.49 -3.45 9.48
C LEU A 152 2.94 -3.71 8.07
N LEU A 153 3.81 -3.80 7.07
CA LEU A 153 3.43 -4.23 5.71
C LEU A 153 2.91 -5.68 5.71
N ASP A 154 3.52 -6.58 6.48
CA ASP A 154 2.99 -7.94 6.66
C ASP A 154 1.60 -7.96 7.28
N LYS A 155 1.36 -7.10 8.29
CA LYS A 155 0.02 -6.94 8.89
C LYS A 155 -0.98 -6.36 7.89
N GLN A 156 -0.57 -5.40 7.07
CA GLN A 156 -1.41 -4.86 6.00
C GLN A 156 -1.76 -5.94 4.97
N ILE A 157 -0.80 -6.73 4.50
CA ILE A 157 -1.02 -7.85 3.58
C ILE A 157 -2.00 -8.87 4.20
N ALA A 158 -1.82 -9.22 5.47
CA ALA A 158 -2.71 -10.14 6.16
C ALA A 158 -4.15 -9.59 6.22
N GLY A 159 -4.32 -8.30 6.51
CA GLY A 159 -5.62 -7.62 6.49
C GLY A 159 -6.28 -7.64 5.11
N LEU A 160 -5.51 -7.35 4.05
CA LEU A 160 -6.01 -7.39 2.67
C LEU A 160 -6.39 -8.80 2.23
N LYS A 161 -5.60 -9.82 2.60
CA LYS A 161 -5.92 -11.24 2.35
C LYS A 161 -7.20 -11.66 3.05
N LYS A 162 -7.38 -11.28 4.31
CA LYS A 162 -8.62 -11.52 5.06
C LYS A 162 -9.82 -10.90 4.35
N LYS A 163 -9.70 -9.63 3.95
CA LYS A 163 -10.75 -8.93 3.19
C LYS A 163 -11.09 -9.64 1.87
N PHE A 164 -10.09 -10.12 1.14
CA PHE A 164 -10.31 -10.88 -0.10
C PHE A 164 -11.07 -12.19 0.14
N ILE A 165 -10.78 -12.89 1.24
CA ILE A 165 -11.49 -14.13 1.62
C ILE A 165 -12.95 -13.83 1.99
N GLU A 166 -13.21 -12.74 2.70
CA GLU A 166 -14.56 -12.37 3.19
C GLU A 166 -15.44 -11.75 2.09
N GLU A 167 -14.89 -10.89 1.22
CA GLU A 167 -15.65 -10.12 0.23
C GLU A 167 -15.57 -10.68 -1.20
N GLY A 168 -14.65 -11.63 -1.44
CA GLY A 168 -14.38 -12.20 -2.76
C GLY A 168 -13.53 -11.28 -3.66
N GLY A 169 -13.24 -11.77 -4.86
CA GLY A 169 -12.39 -11.06 -5.82
C GLY A 169 -13.14 -10.05 -6.68
N TYR A 170 -12.40 -9.08 -7.24
CA TYR A 170 -12.97 -8.10 -8.18
C TYR A 170 -13.62 -8.78 -9.40
N THR A 171 -12.88 -9.67 -10.07
CA THR A 171 -13.38 -10.42 -11.25
C THR A 171 -14.58 -11.30 -10.90
N GLU A 172 -14.56 -11.94 -9.73
CA GLU A 172 -15.66 -12.78 -9.25
C GLU A 172 -16.93 -11.95 -9.04
N ASN A 173 -16.79 -10.79 -8.39
CA ASN A 173 -17.89 -9.88 -8.14
C ASN A 173 -18.45 -9.28 -9.44
N LEU A 174 -17.60 -8.93 -10.41
CA LEU A 174 -18.06 -8.50 -11.74
C LEU A 174 -18.78 -9.63 -12.48
N PHE A 175 -18.27 -10.85 -12.41
CA PHE A 175 -18.92 -12.01 -13.02
C PHE A 175 -20.30 -12.25 -12.41
N ARG A 176 -20.43 -12.19 -11.08
CA ARG A 176 -21.71 -12.33 -10.37
C ARG A 176 -22.73 -11.28 -10.83
N LYS A 177 -22.33 -10.00 -10.84
CA LYS A 177 -23.16 -8.89 -11.34
C LYS A 177 -23.57 -9.06 -12.80
N ARG A 178 -22.67 -9.54 -13.66
CA ARG A 178 -22.96 -9.83 -15.07
C ARG A 178 -24.03 -10.92 -15.20
N MET A 179 -23.95 -11.97 -14.39
CA MET A 179 -24.94 -13.05 -14.39
C MET A 179 -26.30 -12.58 -13.88
N GLU A 180 -26.33 -11.77 -12.81
CA GLU A 180 -27.56 -11.15 -12.31
C GLU A 180 -28.24 -10.27 -13.37
N TYR A 181 -27.46 -9.42 -14.06
CA TYR A 181 -27.96 -8.57 -15.16
C TYR A 181 -28.60 -9.41 -16.27
N ARG A 182 -27.91 -10.47 -16.72
CA ARG A 182 -28.42 -11.38 -17.76
C ARG A 182 -29.69 -12.11 -17.34
N ASN A 183 -29.76 -12.57 -16.09
CA ASN A 183 -30.93 -13.28 -15.59
C ASN A 183 -32.13 -12.35 -15.42
N ARG A 184 -31.90 -11.08 -15.03
CA ARG A 184 -32.94 -10.05 -14.97
C ARG A 184 -33.53 -9.77 -16.35
N ASP A 185 -32.68 -9.61 -17.36
CA ASP A 185 -33.11 -9.36 -18.75
C ASP A 185 -33.96 -10.52 -19.29
N LYS A 186 -33.51 -11.77 -19.11
CA LYS A 186 -34.29 -12.97 -19.48
C LYS A 186 -35.64 -13.03 -18.76
N ARG A 187 -35.68 -12.70 -17.47
CA ARG A 187 -36.92 -12.70 -16.68
C ARG A 187 -37.89 -11.63 -17.18
N GLN A 188 -37.42 -10.43 -17.45
CA GLN A 188 -38.23 -9.34 -18.00
C GLN A 188 -38.80 -9.68 -19.38
N ASN A 189 -37.98 -10.28 -20.26
CA ASN A 189 -38.44 -10.73 -21.58
C ASN A 189 -39.54 -11.81 -21.46
N ARG A 190 -39.35 -12.80 -20.58
CA ARG A 190 -40.37 -13.83 -20.32
C ARG A 190 -41.65 -13.25 -19.73
N GLU A 191 -41.56 -12.30 -18.80
CA GLU A 191 -42.74 -11.63 -18.23
C GLU A 191 -43.51 -10.81 -19.28
N GLN A 192 -42.81 -10.18 -20.23
CA GLN A 192 -43.45 -9.48 -21.35
C GLN A 192 -44.15 -10.43 -22.33
N GLU A 193 -43.54 -11.59 -22.63
CA GLU A 193 -44.16 -12.62 -23.47
C GLU A 193 -45.44 -13.17 -22.83
N LEU A 194 -45.39 -13.52 -21.53
CA LEU A 194 -46.56 -14.00 -20.79
C LEU A 194 -47.72 -12.99 -20.80
N LYS A 195 -47.43 -11.69 -20.60
CA LYS A 195 -48.47 -10.64 -20.67
C LYS A 195 -49.09 -10.51 -22.07
N LYS A 196 -48.30 -10.68 -23.14
CA LYS A 196 -48.82 -10.66 -24.51
C LYS A 196 -49.74 -11.85 -24.77
N ASP A 197 -49.38 -13.03 -24.27
CA ASP A 197 -50.19 -14.24 -24.44
C ASP A 197 -51.48 -14.19 -23.63
N GLU A 198 -51.45 -13.70 -22.38
CA GLU A 198 -52.67 -13.46 -21.61
C GLU A 198 -53.63 -12.48 -22.32
N GLN A 199 -53.10 -11.42 -22.92
CA GLN A 199 -53.89 -10.45 -23.66
C GLN A 199 -54.51 -11.08 -24.92
N ARG A 200 -53.76 -11.93 -25.64
CA ARG A 200 -54.27 -12.69 -26.80
C ARG A 200 -55.42 -13.60 -26.39
N ILE A 201 -55.25 -14.36 -25.31
CA ILE A 201 -56.28 -15.27 -24.78
C ILE A 201 -57.55 -14.50 -24.44
N LYS A 202 -57.45 -13.38 -23.71
CA LYS A 202 -58.60 -12.53 -23.38
C LYS A 202 -59.32 -11.99 -24.62
N ASN A 203 -58.59 -11.66 -25.68
CA ASN A 203 -59.18 -11.16 -26.93
C ASN A 203 -59.93 -12.26 -27.70
N ILE A 204 -59.50 -13.53 -27.61
CA ILE A 204 -60.21 -14.67 -28.22
C ILE A 204 -61.57 -14.83 -27.54
N TYR A 205 -61.60 -14.97 -26.20
CA TYR A 205 -62.84 -15.16 -25.45
C TYR A 205 -63.81 -13.96 -25.46
N ARG A 206 -63.36 -12.79 -25.93
CA ARG A 206 -64.22 -11.60 -26.14
C ARG A 206 -64.94 -11.59 -27.49
N LYS A 207 -64.46 -12.37 -28.47
CA LYS A 207 -65.09 -12.47 -29.81
C LYS A 207 -66.20 -13.52 -29.88
N ASP A 208 -66.24 -14.43 -28.92
CA ASP A 208 -67.23 -15.52 -28.83
C ASP A 208 -68.45 -15.15 -27.95
N LYS A 209 -68.63 -13.87 -27.59
CA LYS A 209 -69.81 -13.28 -26.93
C LYS A 209 -70.40 -12.19 -27.81
#